data_AF-A0A1H9X0U9-F1
#
_entry.id   AF-A0A1H9X0U9-F1
#
_cell.length_a   1.000
_cell.length_b   1.000
_cell.length_c   1.000
_cell.angle_alpha   90.00
_cell.angle_beta   90.00
_cell.angle_gamma   90.00
#
_symmetry.space_group_name_H-M   'P 1'
#
loop_
_entity.id
_entity.type
_entity.pdbx_description
1 polymer ?
#
loop_
_entity_poly.entity_id
_entity_poly.type
_entity_poly.pdbx_seq_one_letter_code
_entity_poly.pdbx_strand_id
1 'polypeptide(L)'
;MAGNQSMDEERHPEGEHERRRPERVYGVGDEPDPRFSMANERTALAWMRTALALVAGGIALISVASLTEMPAWAPLVGSASCLGGAALAVRALGSWAKVERALRLRQPLPPPRSLAILATGVVLLAALTLVLGVIEATRL
;
A
#
# COMPACT_ATOMS: atom_id res chain seq x y z
N MET A 1 2.70 -66.56 15.04
CA MET A 1 2.92 -65.99 13.68
C MET A 1 1.79 -64.99 13.46
N ALA A 2 1.73 -63.88 14.20
CA ALA A 2 2.57 -62.67 14.13
C ALA A 2 2.41 -61.93 12.79
N GLY A 3 1.65 -60.84 12.82
CA GLY A 3 1.90 -59.66 11.99
C GLY A 3 1.16 -59.59 10.65
N ASN A 4 -0.15 -59.35 10.67
CA ASN A 4 -0.79 -58.62 9.56
C ASN A 4 -1.29 -57.26 10.08
N GLN A 5 -0.36 -56.53 10.72
CA GLN A 5 -0.41 -55.08 10.85
C GLN A 5 0.16 -54.49 9.56
N SER A 6 -0.56 -54.64 8.44
CA SER A 6 -0.54 -53.58 7.44
C SER A 6 -1.34 -52.45 8.10
N MET A 7 -0.68 -51.62 8.92
CA MET A 7 -0.47 -50.22 8.52
C MET A 7 -1.61 -49.83 7.59
N ASP A 8 -2.74 -49.47 8.19
CA ASP A 8 -3.60 -48.47 7.60
C ASP A 8 -2.64 -47.32 7.27
N GLU A 9 -2.17 -47.32 6.01
CA GLU A 9 -1.75 -46.11 5.34
C GLU A 9 -2.96 -45.19 5.45
N GLU A 10 -3.04 -44.47 6.57
CA GLU A 10 -3.50 -43.11 6.57
C GLU A 10 -2.75 -42.44 5.43
N ARG A 11 -3.32 -42.54 4.23
CA ARG A 11 -3.16 -41.54 3.19
C ARG A 11 -3.59 -40.27 3.86
N HIS A 12 -2.64 -39.62 4.52
CA HIS A 12 -2.68 -38.20 4.71
C HIS A 12 -3.00 -37.68 3.31
N PRO A 13 -4.21 -37.15 3.06
CA PRO A 13 -4.48 -36.54 1.77
C PRO A 13 -3.35 -35.53 1.62
N GLU A 14 -2.48 -35.75 0.62
CA GLU A 14 -1.37 -34.86 0.33
C GLU A 14 -1.98 -33.48 0.33
N GLY A 15 -1.61 -32.70 1.36
CA GLY A 15 -2.41 -31.57 1.79
C GLY A 15 -2.71 -30.73 0.57
N GLU A 16 -4.00 -30.44 0.34
CA GLU A 16 -4.39 -29.41 -0.60
C GLU A 16 -3.42 -28.24 -0.37
N HIS A 17 -2.46 -28.05 -1.27
CA HIS A 17 -1.56 -26.93 -1.21
C HIS A 17 -2.47 -25.71 -1.23
N GLU A 18 -2.71 -25.16 -0.04
CA GLU A 18 -3.75 -24.19 0.21
C GLU A 18 -3.56 -23.06 -0.80
N ARG A 19 -4.44 -23.01 -1.81
CA ARG A 19 -4.25 -22.16 -2.99
C ARG A 19 -4.16 -20.71 -2.53
N ARG A 20 -2.94 -20.20 -2.40
CA ARG A 20 -2.70 -18.83 -1.92
C ARG A 20 -3.35 -17.83 -2.87
N ARG A 21 -4.14 -16.92 -2.29
CA ARG A 21 -4.84 -15.85 -3.00
C ARG A 21 -4.16 -14.51 -2.75
N PRO A 22 -4.10 -13.61 -3.75
CA PRO A 22 -4.69 -13.73 -5.10
C PRO A 22 -3.90 -14.63 -6.06
N GLU A 23 -4.61 -15.47 -6.83
CA GLU A 23 -4.01 -16.40 -7.82
C GLU A 23 -3.17 -15.66 -8.88
N ARG A 24 -3.51 -14.42 -9.22
CA ARG A 24 -2.75 -13.60 -10.19
C ARG A 24 -1.30 -13.32 -9.77
N VAL A 25 -0.99 -13.44 -8.47
CA VAL A 25 0.35 -13.22 -7.92
C VAL A 25 0.97 -14.55 -7.49
N TYR A 26 0.23 -15.36 -6.74
CA TYR A 26 0.74 -16.60 -6.15
C TYR A 26 0.71 -17.80 -7.10
N GLY A 27 -0.13 -17.78 -8.14
CA GLY A 27 -0.28 -18.87 -9.10
C GLY A 27 0.75 -18.87 -10.23
N VAL A 28 1.83 -18.08 -10.12
CA VAL A 28 2.88 -17.99 -11.15
C VAL A 28 4.26 -18.11 -10.52
N GLY A 29 5.20 -18.66 -11.30
CA GLY A 29 6.59 -18.86 -10.87
C GLY A 29 6.73 -19.84 -9.72
N ASP A 30 7.91 -19.85 -9.12
CA ASP A 30 8.20 -20.67 -7.94
C ASP A 30 8.02 -19.86 -6.67
N GLU A 31 7.85 -20.53 -5.53
CA GLU A 31 7.81 -19.85 -4.23
C GLU A 31 9.14 -19.13 -3.98
N PRO A 32 9.13 -17.80 -3.77
CA PRO A 32 10.35 -17.05 -3.57
C PRO A 32 10.88 -17.29 -2.16
N ASP A 33 12.16 -17.01 -1.94
CA ASP A 33 12.75 -17.04 -0.61
C ASP A 33 11.94 -16.15 0.36
N PRO A 34 11.39 -16.71 1.46
CA PRO A 34 10.49 -16.00 2.36
C PRO A 34 11.01 -14.67 2.87
N ARG A 35 12.33 -14.49 2.99
CA ARG A 35 12.91 -13.22 3.46
C ARG A 35 12.61 -12.04 2.53
N PHE A 36 12.59 -12.27 1.22
CA PHE A 36 12.32 -11.22 0.24
C PHE A 36 10.82 -10.90 0.17
N SER A 37 9.97 -11.92 0.25
CA SER A 37 8.51 -11.73 0.30
C SER A 37 8.09 -10.94 1.56
N MET A 38 8.64 -11.29 2.74
CA MET A 38 8.42 -10.53 3.98
C MET A 38 8.96 -9.09 3.93
N ALA A 39 10.07 -8.86 3.23
CA ALA A 39 10.59 -7.50 3.04
C ALA A 39 9.68 -6.65 2.14
N ASN A 40 9.14 -7.26 1.07
CA ASN A 40 8.17 -6.61 0.18
C ASN A 40 6.88 -6.26 0.92
N GLU A 41 6.33 -7.19 1.71
CA GLU A 41 5.13 -6.96 2.52
C GLU A 41 5.32 -5.81 3.52
N ARG A 42 6.44 -5.79 4.27
CA ARG A 42 6.76 -4.69 5.19
C ARG A 42 6.82 -3.34 4.48
N THR A 43 7.37 -3.31 3.28
CA THR A 43 7.40 -2.09 2.46
C THR A 43 5.99 -1.66 2.09
N ALA A 44 5.15 -2.57 1.62
CA ALA A 44 3.76 -2.31 1.27
C ALA A 44 2.95 -1.78 2.47
N LEU A 45 3.11 -2.38 3.65
CA LEU A 45 2.46 -1.95 4.89
C LEU A 45 2.94 -0.57 5.36
N ALA A 46 4.22 -0.26 5.18
CA ALA A 46 4.74 1.09 5.45
C ALA A 46 4.07 2.13 4.54
N TRP A 47 3.89 1.83 3.25
CA TRP A 47 3.17 2.72 2.33
C TRP A 47 1.68 2.87 2.68
N MET A 48 1.02 1.79 3.10
CA MET A 48 -0.37 1.84 3.59
C MET A 48 -0.50 2.75 4.81
N ARG A 49 0.47 2.73 5.73
CA ARG A 49 0.49 3.64 6.88
C ARG A 49 0.52 5.10 6.45
N THR A 50 1.38 5.46 5.50
CA THR A 50 1.44 6.83 4.98
C THR A 50 0.13 7.21 4.28
N ALA A 51 -0.48 6.30 3.53
CA ALA A 51 -1.77 6.53 2.89
C ALA A 51 -2.87 6.84 3.92
N LEU A 52 -2.94 6.04 4.99
CA LEU A 52 -3.90 6.25 6.08
C LEU A 52 -3.67 7.58 6.79
N ALA A 53 -2.41 7.96 7.04
CA ALA A 53 -2.09 9.24 7.65
C ALA A 53 -2.56 10.43 6.81
N LEU A 54 -2.39 10.37 5.48
CA LEU A 54 -2.86 11.41 4.56
C LEU A 54 -4.39 11.51 4.53
N VAL A 55 -5.10 10.38 4.50
CA VAL A 55 -6.56 10.36 4.56
C VAL A 55 -7.06 10.91 5.89
N ALA A 56 -6.52 10.44 7.01
CA ALA A 56 -6.90 10.90 8.34
C ALA A 56 -6.66 12.41 8.51
N GLY A 57 -5.51 12.92 8.07
CA GLY A 57 -5.20 14.35 8.09
C GLY A 57 -6.14 15.18 7.21
N GLY A 58 -6.48 14.67 6.02
CA GLY A 58 -7.43 15.32 5.12
C GLY A 58 -8.84 15.40 5.70
N ILE A 59 -9.33 14.31 6.29
CA ILE A 59 -10.62 14.26 6.99
C ILE A 59 -10.61 15.23 8.17
N ALA A 60 -9.56 15.21 8.99
CA ALA A 60 -9.44 16.11 10.14
C ALA A 60 -9.49 17.58 9.72
N LEU A 61 -8.77 17.95 8.64
CA LEU A 61 -8.80 19.31 8.11
C LEU A 61 -10.20 19.72 7.61
N ILE A 62 -10.90 18.84 6.89
CA ILE A 62 -12.27 19.11 6.42
C ILE A 62 -13.22 19.28 7.61
N SER A 63 -13.13 18.40 8.62
CA SER A 63 -13.98 18.47 9.81
C SER A 63 -13.73 19.75 10.60
N VAL A 64 -12.47 20.14 10.83
CA VAL A 64 -12.15 21.39 11.53
C VAL A 64 -12.61 22.61 10.73
N ALA A 65 -12.41 22.61 9.41
CA ALA A 65 -12.87 23.69 8.53
C ALA A 65 -14.39 23.85 8.51
N SER A 66 -15.16 22.79 8.80
CA SER A 66 -16.63 22.90 8.94
C SER A 66 -17.10 23.47 10.29
N LEU A 67 -16.25 23.45 11.32
CA LEU A 67 -16.58 23.88 12.68
C LEU A 67 -16.06 25.28 13.02
N THR A 68 -15.20 25.85 12.16
CA THR A 68 -14.52 27.13 12.39
C THR A 68 -14.53 27.96 11.11
N GLU A 69 -14.37 29.28 11.22
CA GLU A 69 -14.20 30.15 10.04
C GLU A 69 -12.78 30.01 9.47
N MET A 70 -12.50 28.85 8.88
CA MET A 70 -11.27 28.63 8.12
C MET A 70 -11.38 29.22 6.71
N PRO A 71 -10.23 29.52 6.06
CA PRO A 71 -10.21 29.95 4.69
C PRO A 71 -10.95 28.97 3.77
N ALA A 72 -11.67 29.49 2.77
CA ALA A 72 -12.50 28.70 1.85
C ALA A 72 -11.72 27.61 1.08
N TRP A 73 -10.40 27.70 1.03
CA TRP A 73 -9.53 26.71 0.40
C TRP A 73 -9.17 25.51 1.30
N ALA A 74 -9.41 25.57 2.62
CA ALA A 74 -9.02 24.51 3.54
C ALA A 74 -9.70 23.14 3.23
N PRO A 75 -11.02 23.07 2.90
CA PRO A 75 -11.65 21.82 2.47
C PRO A 75 -11.06 21.27 1.17
N LEU A 76 -10.56 22.13 0.28
CA LEU A 76 -9.91 21.71 -0.97
C LEU A 76 -8.58 21.02 -0.70
N VAL A 77 -7.77 21.56 0.23
CA VAL A 77 -6.52 20.92 0.66
C VAL A 77 -6.79 19.59 1.38
N GLY A 78 -7.79 19.54 2.24
CA GLY A 78 -8.17 18.30 2.92
C GLY A 78 -8.64 17.22 1.94
N SER A 79 -9.45 17.60 0.94
CA SER A 79 -9.90 16.70 -0.13
C SER A 79 -8.72 16.20 -0.99
N ALA A 80 -7.78 17.08 -1.33
CA ALA A 80 -6.57 16.71 -2.06
C ALA A 80 -5.71 15.71 -1.27
N SER A 81 -5.59 15.90 0.05
CA SER A 81 -4.88 14.96 0.94
C SER A 81 -5.56 13.59 0.97
N CYS A 82 -6.89 13.54 1.06
CA CYS A 82 -7.65 12.28 0.98
C CYS A 82 -7.45 11.55 -0.35
N LEU A 83 -7.53 12.27 -1.48
CA LEU A 83 -7.30 11.70 -2.81
C LEU A 83 -5.85 11.20 -2.96
N GLY A 84 -4.88 11.96 -2.45
CA GLY A 84 -3.47 11.56 -2.43
C GLY A 84 -3.24 10.29 -1.62
N GLY A 85 -3.85 10.19 -0.44
CA GLY A 85 -3.82 8.98 0.39
C GLY A 85 -4.46 7.77 -0.29
N ALA A 86 -5.64 7.94 -0.91
CA ALA A 86 -6.30 6.87 -1.66
C ALA A 86 -5.44 6.38 -2.84
N ALA A 87 -4.88 7.30 -3.62
CA ALA A 87 -3.97 6.98 -4.72
C ALA A 87 -2.72 6.24 -4.22
N LEU A 88 -2.17 6.64 -3.07
CA LEU A 88 -1.02 6.00 -2.45
C LEU A 88 -1.32 4.57 -2.00
N ALA A 89 -2.51 4.32 -1.43
CA ALA A 89 -2.95 2.98 -1.04
C ALA A 89 -3.05 2.04 -2.26
N VAL A 90 -3.72 2.48 -3.33
CA VAL A 90 -3.82 1.71 -4.59
C VAL A 90 -2.44 1.44 -5.18
N ARG A 91 -1.55 2.44 -5.16
CA ARG A 91 -0.18 2.29 -5.66
C ARG A 91 0.63 1.31 -4.81
N ALA A 92 0.46 1.30 -3.49
CA ALA A 92 1.14 0.37 -2.59
C ALA A 92 0.82 -1.08 -2.97
N LEU A 93 -0.48 -1.40 -3.11
CA LEU A 93 -0.95 -2.72 -3.53
C LEU A 93 -0.42 -3.12 -4.91
N GLY A 94 -0.49 -2.21 -5.88
CA GLY A 94 0.02 -2.46 -7.23
C GLY A 94 1.54 -2.68 -7.27
N SER A 95 2.30 -1.94 -6.46
CA SER A 95 3.76 -2.10 -6.37
C SER A 95 4.15 -3.42 -5.69
N TRP A 96 3.46 -3.80 -4.62
CA TRP A 96 3.64 -5.07 -3.93
C TRP A 96 3.43 -6.26 -4.89
N ALA A 97 2.31 -6.27 -5.61
CA ALA A 97 1.98 -7.35 -6.53
C ALA A 97 2.97 -7.47 -7.70
N LYS A 98 3.52 -6.34 -8.18
CA LYS A 98 4.54 -6.33 -9.24
C LYS A 98 5.87 -6.87 -8.75
N VAL A 99 6.31 -6.48 -7.56
CA VAL A 99 7.57 -6.96 -6.95
C VAL A 99 7.46 -8.43 -6.61
N GLU A 100 6.36 -8.86 -5.99
CA GLU A 100 6.13 -10.26 -5.64
C GLU A 100 6.15 -11.17 -6.87
N ARG A 101 5.48 -10.74 -7.95
CA ARG A 101 5.49 -11.48 -9.21
C ARG A 101 6.88 -11.52 -9.86
N ALA A 102 7.65 -10.42 -9.79
CA ALA A 102 9.02 -10.41 -10.30
C ALA A 102 9.94 -11.36 -9.51
N LEU A 103 9.79 -11.42 -8.18
CA LEU A 103 10.51 -12.37 -7.33
C LEU A 103 10.19 -13.81 -7.70
N ARG A 104 8.90 -14.15 -7.84
CA ARG A 104 8.42 -15.49 -8.23
C ARG A 104 8.92 -15.94 -9.60
N LEU A 105 8.93 -15.02 -10.57
CA LEU A 105 9.38 -15.28 -11.94
C LEU A 105 10.91 -15.14 -12.11
N ARG A 106 11.66 -14.88 -11.03
CA ARG A 106 13.12 -14.60 -11.06
C ARG A 106 13.49 -13.52 -12.09
N GLN A 107 12.63 -12.51 -12.22
CA GLN A 107 12.83 -11.38 -13.13
C GLN A 107 13.53 -10.21 -12.44
N PRO A 108 14.17 -9.31 -13.21
CA PRO A 108 14.71 -8.07 -12.66
C PRO A 108 13.66 -7.28 -11.88
N LEU A 109 14.04 -6.78 -10.70
CA LEU A 109 13.14 -6.00 -9.86
C LEU A 109 12.74 -4.68 -10.56
N PRO A 110 11.46 -4.30 -10.52
CA PRO A 110 11.02 -3.05 -11.11
C PRO A 110 11.68 -1.85 -10.40
N PRO A 111 11.99 -0.77 -11.14
CA PRO A 111 12.70 0.38 -10.58
C PRO A 111 11.89 1.04 -9.46
N PRO A 112 12.55 1.57 -8.41
CA PRO A 112 11.89 2.12 -7.21
C PRO A 112 11.27 3.51 -7.46
N ARG A 113 10.33 3.62 -8.41
CA ARG A 113 9.63 4.86 -8.76
C ARG A 113 8.72 5.38 -7.63
N SER A 114 8.37 4.51 -6.69
CA SER A 114 7.51 4.78 -5.52
C SER A 114 7.94 5.99 -4.70
N LEU A 115 9.25 6.08 -4.43
CA LEU A 115 9.85 7.14 -3.62
C LEU A 115 9.76 8.49 -4.31
N ALA A 116 10.15 8.55 -5.57
CA ALA A 116 10.08 9.78 -6.37
C ALA A 116 8.64 10.30 -6.47
N ILE A 117 7.66 9.43 -6.74
CA ILE A 117 6.25 9.82 -6.86
C ILE A 117 5.71 10.38 -5.54
N LEU A 118 5.99 9.72 -4.40
CA LEU A 118 5.54 10.24 -3.11
C LEU A 118 6.22 11.57 -2.79
N ALA A 119 7.54 11.66 -2.96
CA ALA A 119 8.29 12.89 -2.68
C ALA A 119 7.73 14.06 -3.50
N THR A 120 7.50 13.86 -4.80
CA THR A 120 6.89 14.87 -5.67
C THR A 120 5.49 15.24 -5.19
N GLY A 121 4.64 14.26 -4.83
CA GLY A 121 3.30 14.53 -4.32
C GLY A 121 3.28 15.35 -3.04
N VAL A 122 4.17 15.04 -2.09
CA VAL A 122 4.33 15.77 -0.83
C VAL A 122 4.81 17.20 -1.08
N VAL A 123 5.83 17.38 -1.94
CA VAL A 123 6.35 18.71 -2.29
C VAL A 123 5.26 19.57 -2.95
N LEU A 124 4.49 19.00 -3.88
CA LEU A 124 3.40 19.73 -4.54
C LEU A 124 2.29 20.12 -3.57
N LEU A 125 1.90 19.22 -2.66
CA LEU A 125 0.88 19.52 -1.65
C LEU A 125 1.34 20.61 -0.68
N ALA A 126 2.61 20.54 -0.23
CA ALA A 126 3.21 21.55 0.63
C ALA A 126 3.29 22.92 -0.08
N ALA A 127 3.77 22.95 -1.33
CA ALA A 127 3.84 24.17 -2.13
C ALA A 127 2.45 24.78 -2.37
N LEU A 128 1.45 23.95 -2.71
CA LEU A 128 0.07 24.40 -2.88
C LEU A 128 -0.48 25.04 -1.61
N THR A 129 -0.30 24.38 -0.46
CA THR A 129 -0.79 24.87 0.84
C THR A 129 -0.09 26.18 1.23
N LEU A 130 1.22 26.28 1.01
CA LEU A 130 1.99 27.48 1.27
C LEU A 130 1.53 28.66 0.39
N VAL A 131 1.36 28.44 -0.91
CA VAL A 131 0.91 29.49 -1.85
C VAL A 131 -0.49 30.00 -1.47
N LEU A 132 -1.42 29.08 -1.16
CA LEU A 132 -2.77 29.46 -0.73
C LEU A 132 -2.76 30.25 0.59
N GLY A 133 -1.93 29.83 1.55
CA GLY A 133 -1.75 30.55 2.82
C GLY A 133 -1.16 31.95 2.64
N VAL A 134 -0.17 32.11 1.76
CA VAL A 134 0.41 33.43 1.44
C VAL A 134 -0.61 34.33 0.77
N ILE A 135 -1.39 33.83 -0.20
CA ILE A 135 -2.43 34.61 -0.87
C ILE A 135 -3.45 35.12 0.15
N GLU A 136 -3.92 34.25 1.05
CA GLU A 136 -4.86 34.64 2.11
C GLU A 136 -4.26 35.69 3.04
N ALA A 137 -3.01 35.51 3.49
CA ALA A 137 -2.33 36.47 4.34
C ALA A 137 -2.11 37.84 3.69
N THR A 138 -1.96 37.89 2.36
CA THR A 138 -1.85 39.16 1.62
C THR A 138 -3.21 39.82 1.34
N ARG A 139 -4.33 39.11 1.56
CA ARG A 139 -5.69 39.61 1.36
C ARG A 139 -6.32 40.16 2.64
N LEU A 140 -5.73 39.87 3.80
CA LEU A 140 -6.04 40.42 5.13
C LEU A 140 -5.38 41.79 5.34
#